data_AF-A0A645HZB8-F1
#
_entry.id   AF-A0A645HZB8-F1
#
_cell.length_a   1.000
_cell.length_b   1.000
_cell.length_c   1.000
_cell.angle_alpha   90.00
_cell.angle_beta   90.00
_cell.angle_gamma   90.00
#
_symmetry.space_group_name_H-M   'P 1'
#
loop_
_entity.id
_entity.type
_entity.pdbx_description
1 polymer ?
#
loop_
_entity_poly.entity_id
_entity_poly.type
_entity_poly.pdbx_seq_one_letter_code
_entity_poly.pdbx_strand_id
1 'polypeptide(L)'
;MINEDKEMLKFQMSYEILDFNLELNGLGIHPVYSDRETDVVMNIRTRGYKTNLYKALVEVRDNINKKTIRYYILASYANEAWTTQVSDELPEGF
;
A
#
# COMPACT_ATOMS: atom_id res chain seq x y z
N MET A 1 -29.75 -11.59 -1.81
CA MET A 1 -28.64 -12.21 -1.05
C MET A 1 -27.28 -11.98 -1.69
N ILE A 2 -26.78 -12.78 -2.65
CA ILE A 2 -25.37 -12.64 -3.13
C ILE A 2 -24.99 -11.22 -3.63
N ASN A 3 -25.91 -10.50 -4.26
CA ASN A 3 -25.63 -9.12 -4.73
C ASN A 3 -25.65 -8.09 -3.60
N GLU A 4 -26.49 -8.27 -2.58
CA GLU A 4 -26.56 -7.38 -1.41
C GLU A 4 -25.28 -7.52 -0.57
N ASP A 5 -24.76 -8.75 -0.44
CA ASP A 5 -23.49 -9.01 0.25
C ASP A 5 -22.31 -8.29 -0.43
N LYS A 6 -22.29 -8.24 -1.77
CA LYS A 6 -21.26 -7.50 -2.51
C LYS A 6 -21.34 -6.00 -2.28
N GLU A 7 -22.54 -5.43 -2.25
CA GLU A 7 -22.70 -3.99 -2.00
C GLU A 7 -22.32 -3.63 -0.55
N MET A 8 -22.64 -4.50 0.41
CA MET A 8 -22.20 -4.34 1.80
C MET A 8 -20.67 -4.37 1.92
N LEU A 9 -20.00 -5.31 1.25
CA LEU A 9 -18.53 -5.40 1.24
C LEU A 9 -17.88 -4.15 0.62
N LYS A 10 -18.42 -3.63 -0.49
CA LYS A 10 -17.92 -2.38 -1.11
C LYS A 10 -18.09 -1.19 -0.18
N PHE A 11 -19.22 -1.11 0.53
CA PHE A 11 -19.48 -0.06 1.49
C PHE A 11 -18.47 -0.10 2.65
N GLN A 12 -18.24 -1.29 3.21
CA GLN A 12 -17.22 -1.50 4.25
C GLN A 12 -15.83 -1.06 3.77
N MET A 13 -15.40 -1.52 2.59
CA MET A 13 -14.11 -1.12 2.01
C MET A 13 -14.00 0.40 1.83
N SER A 14 -15.10 1.07 1.46
CA SER A 14 -15.11 2.51 1.26
C SER A 14 -14.94 3.26 2.58
N TYR A 15 -15.51 2.74 3.66
CA TYR A 15 -15.32 3.27 5.02
C TYR A 15 -13.87 3.06 5.50
N GLU A 16 -13.31 1.87 5.30
CA GLU A 16 -11.92 1.57 5.63
C GLU A 16 -10.93 2.46 4.88
N ILE A 17 -11.19 2.75 3.60
CA ILE A 17 -10.39 3.70 2.81
C ILE A 17 -10.49 5.12 3.39
N LEU A 18 -11.69 5.53 3.82
CA LEU A 18 -11.89 6.85 4.42
C LEU A 18 -11.10 6.99 5.73
N ASP A 19 -11.23 6.01 6.63
CA ASP A 19 -10.51 5.97 7.90
C ASP A 19 -8.99 6.01 7.69
N PHE A 20 -8.50 5.20 6.76
CA PHE A 20 -7.08 5.21 6.38
C PHE A 20 -6.61 6.59 5.91
N ASN A 21 -7.40 7.29 5.08
CA ASN A 21 -7.06 8.64 4.65
C ASN A 21 -7.05 9.65 5.81
N LEU A 22 -7.94 9.50 6.80
CA LEU A 22 -7.96 10.36 7.98
C LEU A 22 -6.72 10.14 8.85
N GLU A 23 -6.30 8.88 9.03
CA GLU A 23 -5.07 8.54 9.75
C GLU A 23 -3.84 9.12 9.06
N LEU A 24 -3.73 8.98 7.74
CA LEU A 24 -2.63 9.56 6.96
C LEU A 24 -2.59 11.08 7.08
N ASN A 25 -3.75 11.75 6.96
CA ASN A 25 -3.84 13.20 7.11
C ASN A 25 -3.39 13.66 8.51
N GLY A 26 -3.69 12.88 9.56
CA GLY A 26 -3.18 13.12 10.91
C GLY A 26 -1.65 13.10 11.01
N LEU A 27 -0.98 12.38 10.10
CA LEU A 27 0.47 12.33 9.95
C LEU A 27 1.02 13.38 8.96
N GLY A 28 0.17 14.26 8.41
CA GLY A 28 0.53 15.21 7.35
C GLY A 28 0.72 14.57 5.97
N ILE A 29 0.38 13.29 5.82
CA ILE A 29 0.47 12.54 4.57
C ILE A 29 -0.88 12.62 3.87
N HIS A 30 -0.89 12.94 2.58
CA HIS A 30 -2.12 13.06 1.81
C HIS A 30 -1.95 12.46 0.41
N PRO A 31 -3.03 11.91 -0.18
CA PRO A 31 -3.01 11.50 -1.58
C PRO A 31 -2.69 12.69 -2.49
N VAL A 32 -1.81 12.48 -3.45
CA VAL A 32 -1.43 13.49 -4.45
C VAL A 32 -1.83 13.02 -5.84
N TYR A 33 -2.35 13.94 -6.65
CA TYR A 33 -2.72 13.67 -8.05
C TYR A 33 -1.55 13.86 -9.02
N SER A 34 -0.49 14.55 -8.58
CA SER A 34 0.71 14.88 -9.36
C SER A 34 1.94 14.72 -8.49
N ASP A 35 3.03 14.22 -9.08
CA ASP A 35 4.30 14.02 -8.39
C ASP A 35 5.16 15.28 -8.28
N ARG A 36 4.80 16.37 -8.98
CA ARG A 36 5.65 17.57 -9.13
C ARG A 36 5.53 18.60 -8.00
N GLU A 37 4.50 18.52 -7.18
CA GLU A 37 4.15 19.57 -6.22
C GLU A 37 4.54 19.22 -4.78
N THR A 38 5.26 18.12 -4.57
CA THR A 38 5.61 17.63 -3.23
C THR A 38 7.09 17.28 -3.12
N ASP A 39 7.63 17.43 -1.92
CA ASP A 39 9.04 17.16 -1.62
C ASP A 39 9.37 15.67 -1.74
N VAL A 40 8.46 14.83 -1.24
CA VAL A 40 8.58 13.36 -1.26
C VAL A 40 7.27 12.73 -1.68
N VAL A 41 7.32 11.84 -2.67
CA VAL A 41 6.17 11.08 -3.20
C VAL A 41 6.38 9.60 -2.97
N MET A 42 5.40 8.93 -2.38
CA MET A 42 5.35 7.47 -2.26
C MET A 42 4.38 6.90 -3.29
N ASN A 43 4.86 6.04 -4.20
CA ASN A 43 4.04 5.31 -5.16
C ASN A 43 3.98 3.84 -4.79
N ILE A 44 2.81 3.37 -4.37
CA ILE A 44 2.58 1.98 -3.98
C ILE A 44 1.94 1.23 -5.14
N ARG A 45 2.58 0.15 -5.59
CA ARG A 45 2.10 -0.69 -6.69
C ARG A 45 1.97 -2.13 -6.22
N THR A 46 0.75 -2.63 -6.13
CA THR A 46 0.49 -4.05 -5.91
C THR A 46 1.06 -4.86 -7.09
N ARG A 47 1.92 -5.83 -6.79
CA ARG A 47 2.55 -6.72 -7.77
C ARG A 47 1.87 -8.08 -7.85
N GLY A 48 1.23 -8.51 -6.77
CA GLY A 48 0.43 -9.72 -6.74
C GLY A 48 -0.23 -9.92 -5.39
N TYR A 49 -1.36 -10.60 -5.40
CA TYR A 49 -2.02 -11.03 -4.17
C TYR A 49 -2.70 -12.38 -4.38
N LYS A 50 -2.73 -13.18 -3.32
CA LYS A 50 -3.46 -14.44 -3.16
C LYS A 50 -4.03 -14.46 -1.74
N THR A 51 -4.85 -15.45 -1.42
CA THR A 51 -5.48 -15.60 -0.09
C THR A 51 -4.49 -15.52 1.08
N ASN A 52 -3.25 -16.01 0.89
CA ASN A 52 -2.22 -16.07 1.92
C ASN A 52 -0.95 -15.28 1.58
N LEU A 53 -1.00 -14.40 0.58
CA LEU A 53 0.19 -13.70 0.09
C LEU A 53 -0.18 -12.34 -0.49
N TYR A 54 0.57 -11.31 -0.14
CA TYR A 54 0.49 -9.99 -0.74
C TYR A 54 1.89 -9.48 -1.08
N LYS A 55 2.04 -8.90 -2.27
CA LYS A 55 3.28 -8.34 -2.79
C LYS A 55 3.05 -6.92 -3.29
N ALA A 56 3.88 -5.99 -2.86
CA ALA A 56 3.88 -4.63 -3.38
C ALA A 56 5.29 -4.09 -3.60
N LEU A 57 5.42 -3.22 -4.59
CA LEU A 57 6.58 -2.38 -4.79
C LEU A 57 6.21 -0.96 -4.35
N VAL A 58 6.98 -0.39 -3.44
CA VAL A 58 6.86 1.00 -3.01
C VAL A 58 8.04 1.77 -3.57
N GLU A 59 7.78 2.76 -4.41
CA GLU A 59 8.80 3.70 -4.87
C GLU A 59 8.67 5.01 -4.08
N VAL A 60 9.70 5.37 -3.32
CA VAL A 60 9.80 6.65 -2.63
C VAL A 60 10.69 7.57 -3.47
N ARG A 61 10.09 8.64 -4.01
CA ARG A 61 10.78 9.65 -4.81
C ARG A 61 11.00 10.89 -3.95
N ASP A 62 12.25 11.25 -3.77
CA ASP A 62 12.67 12.50 -3.16
C ASP A 62 12.97 13.49 -4.30
N ASN A 63 12.07 14.43 -4.50
CA ASN A 63 12.14 15.42 -5.58
C ASN A 63 13.18 16.52 -5.28
N ILE A 64 13.49 16.76 -4.00
CA ILE A 64 14.51 17.73 -3.57
C ILE A 64 15.90 17.20 -3.96
N ASN A 65 16.21 15.97 -3.54
CA ASN A 65 17.52 15.36 -3.75
C ASN A 65 17.63 14.58 -5.06
N LYS A 66 16.54 14.48 -5.83
CA LYS A 66 16.44 13.70 -7.08
C LYS A 66 16.84 12.23 -6.90
N LYS A 67 16.41 11.65 -5.77
CA LYS A 67 16.68 10.24 -5.44
C LYS A 67 15.40 9.44 -5.51
N THR A 68 15.53 8.17 -5.87
CA THR A 68 14.43 7.21 -5.82
C THR A 68 14.90 5.98 -5.10
N ILE A 69 14.20 5.61 -4.05
CA ILE A 69 14.44 4.39 -3.29
C ILE A 69 13.25 3.48 -3.52
N ARG A 70 13.52 2.18 -3.68
CA ARG A 70 12.50 1.16 -3.87
C ARG A 70 12.47 0.25 -2.65
N TYR A 71 11.27 -0.05 -2.20
CA TYR A 71 11.02 -1.05 -1.16
C TYR A 71 10.09 -2.12 -1.69
N TYR A 72 10.40 -3.36 -1.36
CA TYR A 72 9.64 -4.54 -1.69
C TYR A 72 8.91 -4.99 -0.42
N ILE A 73 7.59 -5.02 -0.49
CA ILE A 73 6.73 -5.51 0.59
C ILE A 73 6.29 -6.92 0.22
N LEU A 74 6.56 -7.86 1.12
CA LEU A 74 6.06 -9.23 1.06
C LEU A 74 5.31 -9.51 2.37
N ALA A 75 4.00 -9.69 2.30
CA ALA A 75 3.21 -10.15 3.43
C ALA A 75 2.74 -11.58 3.15
N SER A 76 3.01 -12.49 4.07
CA SER A 76 2.60 -13.89 3.99
C SER A 76 1.76 -14.27 5.19
N TYR A 77 0.73 -15.09 4.95
CA TYR A 77 -0.10 -15.64 6.01
C TYR A 77 0.31 -17.08 6.27
N ALA A 78 0.83 -17.34 7.47
CA ALA A 78 1.21 -18.66 7.94
C ALA A 78 0.98 -18.74 9.45
N ASN A 79 0.68 -19.94 9.97
CA ASN A 79 0.45 -20.17 11.40
C ASN A 79 -0.57 -19.20 12.03
N GLU A 80 -1.69 -18.98 11.33
CA GLU A 80 -2.79 -18.10 11.77
C GLU A 80 -2.42 -16.61 11.94
N ALA A 81 -1.28 -16.19 11.38
CA ALA A 81 -0.81 -14.81 11.47
C ALA A 81 -0.27 -14.30 10.13
N TRP A 82 -0.46 -12.99 9.90
CA TRP A 82 0.24 -12.27 8.84
C TRP A 82 1.63 -11.87 9.32
N THR A 83 2.65 -12.18 8.52
CA THR A 83 4.00 -11.67 8.70
C THR A 83 4.34 -10.77 7.53
N THR A 84 4.74 -9.53 7.81
CA THR A 84 5.13 -8.55 6.79
C THR A 84 6.65 -8.35 6.81
N GLN A 85 7.26 -8.46 5.65
CA GLN A 85 8.68 -8.16 5.41
C GLN A 85 8.77 -6.97 4.46
N VAL A 86 9.69 -6.05 4.77
CA VAL A 86 10.00 -4.90 3.93
C VAL A 86 11.51 -4.90 3.70
N SER A 87 11.91 -4.81 2.43
CA SER A 87 13.32 -4.87 2.01
C SER A 87 13.59 -3.82 0.94
N ASP A 88 14.77 -3.21 0.95
CA ASP A 88 15.27 -2.35 -0.13
C ASP A 88 15.97 -3.16 -1.24
N GLU A 89 16.28 -4.42 -0.98
CA GLU A 89 16.70 -5.41 -1.96
C GLU A 89 15.52 -6.28 -2.42
N LEU A 90 15.53 -6.73 -3.68
CA LEU A 90 14.51 -7.63 -4.23
C LEU A 90 14.55 -8.97 -3.45
N PRO A 91 13.52 -9.30 -2.64
CA PRO A 91 13.55 -10.50 -1.84
C PRO A 91 13.40 -11.75 -2.71
N GLU A 92 13.97 -12.86 -2.25
CA GLU A 92 13.87 -14.14 -2.95
C GLU A 92 12.40 -14.55 -3.11
N GLY A 93 11.97 -14.83 -4.35
CA GLY A 93 10.60 -15.21 -4.66
C GLY A 93 9.60 -14.04 -4.82
N PHE A 94 10.07 -12.79 -4.97
CA PHE A 94 9.24 -11.63 -5.31
C PHE A 94 8.64 -11.70 -6.73
#